data_AF-A0AAV7A5M4-F1
#
_entry.id   AF-A0AAV7A5M4-F1
#
_cell.length_a   1.000
_cell.length_b   1.000
_cell.length_c   1.000
_cell.angle_alpha   90.00
_cell.angle_beta   90.00
_cell.angle_gamma   90.00
#
_symmetry.space_group_name_H-M   'P 1'
#
loop_
_entity.id
_entity.type
_entity.pdbx_description
1 polymer ?
#
loop_
_entity_poly.entity_id
_entity_poly.type
_entity_poly.pdbx_seq_one_letter_code
_entity_poly.pdbx_strand_id
1 'polypeptide(L)'
;MCGAGVGKGSSSTCGSTYDTNLSSFPNVPYSRLDFNDDKCKTTSGNIEDYQDADQVRSCRLVNLLDLALEKDYVRNKVTDYLNKLIDIGVAGFRIDASKHMWPGDMQAIVGRLNNLNTQWFPNGSRPFIFQEVIDMGGEGISAYEYSGIGRVTEFKYGGKLGTVMRKWNGEKMAYLKNWGEGWGFLPSDRALVFVDNHDNQRGHGAGGASILTFFDARLYKMAVGFMLAHPYGFPRVMSSFSWPRSFVEGKDINDWIGPPSYGNGSTKAITINEDTTCGNGWVCEHRWRQIKNMAIFRNVANGQALTNWWDNAENQVAFGRGNVGFIVFNNDNRDMDVTLNTGLPAGTYCDVISGQKEGSRCTGKQITVSSAGTAHFKIRSSDDDPFVAIHINAKL
;
A
#
# COMPACT_ATOMS: atom_id res chain seq x y z
N MET A 1 8.45 17.86 -7.10
CA MET A 1 9.81 17.33 -7.32
C MET A 1 10.31 17.83 -8.66
N CYS A 2 11.49 18.43 -8.73
CA CYS A 2 12.12 18.86 -9.97
C CYS A 2 13.57 18.41 -9.96
N GLY A 3 13.99 17.68 -11.00
CA GLY A 3 15.39 17.29 -11.18
C GLY A 3 16.26 18.50 -11.45
N ALA A 4 17.47 18.53 -10.90
CA ALA A 4 18.48 19.51 -11.27
C ALA A 4 18.87 19.34 -12.75
N GLY A 5 19.17 20.44 -13.43
CA GLY A 5 19.56 20.41 -14.84
C GLY A 5 18.42 20.18 -15.84
N VAL A 6 17.15 20.13 -15.39
CA VAL A 6 15.96 20.17 -16.28
C VAL A 6 15.85 21.53 -16.99
N GLY A 7 16.54 22.55 -16.49
CA GLY A 7 16.53 23.92 -17.01
C GLY A 7 15.34 24.73 -16.49
N LYS A 8 14.86 25.64 -17.35
CA LYS A 8 13.76 26.56 -17.06
C LYS A 8 12.48 26.08 -17.72
N GLY A 9 11.34 26.21 -17.04
CA GLY A 9 10.05 25.83 -17.59
C GLY A 9 8.86 26.47 -16.89
N SER A 10 7.68 26.25 -17.47
CA SER A 10 6.38 26.64 -16.94
C SER A 10 5.35 25.51 -17.01
N SER A 11 5.81 24.28 -17.31
CA SER A 11 4.99 23.07 -17.44
C SER A 11 4.51 22.50 -16.11
N SER A 12 4.51 23.31 -15.04
CA SER A 12 4.00 22.90 -13.74
C SER A 12 2.46 22.92 -13.72
N THR A 13 1.87 22.24 -12.74
CA THR A 13 0.45 22.36 -12.46
C THR A 13 0.11 23.83 -12.16
N CYS A 14 -0.91 24.35 -12.85
CA CYS A 14 -1.32 25.77 -12.79
C CYS A 14 -0.31 26.78 -13.35
N GLY A 15 0.68 26.36 -14.14
CA GLY A 15 1.51 27.26 -14.95
C GLY A 15 2.57 28.08 -14.19
N SER A 16 2.90 27.68 -12.96
CA SER A 16 4.01 28.28 -12.20
C SER A 16 5.34 28.10 -12.93
N THR A 17 6.21 29.09 -12.85
CA THR A 17 7.53 29.03 -13.49
C THR A 17 8.58 28.44 -12.53
N TYR A 18 9.62 27.84 -13.10
CA TYR A 18 10.77 27.34 -12.37
C TYR A 18 12.05 27.51 -13.20
N ASP A 19 13.19 27.61 -12.53
CA ASP A 19 14.52 27.51 -13.12
C ASP A 19 15.41 26.65 -12.23
N THR A 20 15.62 25.40 -12.63
CA THR A 20 16.41 24.44 -11.85
C THR A 20 17.92 24.68 -11.94
N ASN A 21 18.40 25.46 -12.91
CA ASN A 21 19.81 25.83 -12.98
C ASN A 21 20.15 26.90 -11.95
N LEU A 22 19.17 27.73 -11.60
CA LEU A 22 19.26 28.77 -10.57
C LEU A 22 18.64 28.36 -9.23
N SER A 23 18.09 27.14 -9.13
CA SER A 23 17.27 26.69 -8.00
C SER A 23 16.19 27.71 -7.62
N SER A 24 15.50 28.26 -8.62
CA SER A 24 14.51 29.33 -8.48
C SER A 24 13.10 28.81 -8.70
N PHE A 25 12.25 28.99 -7.69
CA PHE A 25 10.84 28.58 -7.70
C PHE A 25 9.99 29.75 -7.20
N PRO A 26 9.80 30.81 -8.01
CA PRO A 26 9.28 32.11 -7.57
C PRO A 26 7.84 32.07 -7.02
N ASN A 27 7.05 31.08 -7.41
CA ASN A 27 5.69 30.93 -6.90
C ASN A 27 5.64 30.43 -5.44
N VAL A 28 6.73 29.89 -4.89
CA VAL A 28 6.79 29.44 -3.49
C VAL A 28 7.21 30.53 -2.50
N PRO A 29 8.02 31.56 -2.83
CA PRO A 29 9.28 31.67 -3.57
C PRO A 29 10.49 30.97 -2.91
N TYR A 30 10.97 29.86 -3.47
CA TYR A 30 12.27 29.30 -3.07
C TYR A 30 13.41 29.81 -3.97
N SER A 31 14.58 29.94 -3.36
CA SER A 31 15.84 30.29 -4.02
C SER A 31 16.90 29.23 -3.71
N ARG A 32 18.08 29.35 -4.31
CA ARG A 32 19.24 28.48 -3.99
C ARG A 32 19.55 28.35 -2.50
N LEU A 33 19.26 29.38 -1.70
CA LEU A 33 19.48 29.33 -0.25
C LEU A 33 18.61 28.30 0.47
N ASP A 34 17.55 27.82 -0.18
CA ASP A 34 16.54 26.93 0.42
C ASP A 34 16.77 25.46 0.07
N PHE A 35 17.92 25.15 -0.56
CA PHE A 35 18.33 23.81 -0.96
C PHE A 35 19.64 23.40 -0.28
N ASN A 36 19.87 22.10 -0.17
CA ASN A 36 21.02 21.49 0.50
C ASN A 36 22.31 21.45 -0.33
N ASP A 37 22.41 22.28 -1.37
CA ASP A 37 23.55 22.29 -2.30
C ASP A 37 24.91 22.44 -1.57
N ASP A 38 24.99 23.28 -0.53
CA ASP A 38 26.21 23.49 0.25
C ASP A 38 26.36 22.49 1.42
N LYS A 39 25.27 21.78 1.77
CA LYS A 39 25.22 20.81 2.85
C LYS A 39 25.68 19.43 2.39
N CYS A 40 25.25 19.00 1.21
CA CYS A 40 25.69 17.76 0.60
C CYS A 40 27.22 17.72 0.45
N LYS A 41 27.84 16.60 0.82
CA LYS A 41 29.31 16.43 0.78
C LYS A 41 29.78 15.48 -0.33
N THR A 42 28.88 14.88 -1.09
CA THR A 42 29.24 14.00 -2.20
C THR A 42 29.71 14.82 -3.40
N THR A 43 30.60 14.24 -4.20
CA THR A 43 31.17 14.96 -5.35
C THR A 43 30.13 15.22 -6.43
N SER A 44 29.18 14.30 -6.63
CA SER A 44 28.11 14.48 -7.61
C SER A 44 26.97 15.40 -7.12
N GLY A 45 26.90 15.68 -5.82
CA GLY A 45 25.74 16.30 -5.18
C GLY A 45 24.54 15.36 -5.01
N ASN A 46 24.65 14.09 -5.42
CA ASN A 46 23.62 13.07 -5.28
C ASN A 46 23.92 12.10 -4.14
N ILE A 47 22.92 11.33 -3.75
CA ILE A 47 23.10 10.16 -2.88
C ILE A 47 23.90 9.10 -3.66
N GLU A 48 25.02 8.66 -3.09
CA GLU A 48 25.97 7.70 -3.67
C GLU A 48 26.07 6.42 -2.82
N ASP A 49 25.85 6.50 -1.50
CA ASP A 49 25.89 5.39 -0.55
C ASP A 49 24.74 5.46 0.47
N TYR A 50 23.93 4.40 0.53
CA TYR A 50 22.80 4.27 1.46
C TYR A 50 23.21 3.79 2.87
N GLN A 51 24.49 3.49 3.10
CA GLN A 51 25.03 3.26 4.46
C GLN A 51 25.31 4.57 5.19
N ASP A 52 25.47 5.67 4.47
CA ASP A 52 25.74 6.99 5.03
C ASP A 52 24.44 7.79 5.14
N ALA A 53 23.89 7.83 6.36
CA ALA A 53 22.63 8.51 6.65
C ALA A 53 22.69 10.02 6.37
N ASP A 54 23.87 10.65 6.46
CA ASP A 54 24.01 12.09 6.23
C ASP A 54 23.77 12.42 4.75
N GLN A 55 24.43 11.70 3.84
CA GLN A 55 24.18 11.94 2.42
C GLN A 55 22.77 11.54 2.00
N VAL A 56 22.19 10.47 2.57
CA VAL A 56 20.81 10.05 2.23
C VAL A 56 19.79 11.14 2.54
N ARG A 57 20.07 12.00 3.54
CA ARG A 57 19.16 13.06 4.04
C ARG A 57 19.57 14.48 3.66
N SER A 58 20.67 14.66 2.94
CA SER A 58 21.19 15.99 2.61
C SER A 58 21.74 16.11 1.20
N CYS A 59 21.70 15.04 0.41
CA CYS A 59 22.06 15.03 -1.00
C CYS A 59 20.85 14.69 -1.87
N ARG A 60 20.97 14.99 -3.17
CA ARG A 60 19.86 14.85 -4.12
C ARG A 60 19.51 13.38 -4.37
N LEU A 61 18.26 13.01 -4.10
CA LEU A 61 17.69 11.71 -4.50
C LEU A 61 17.47 11.69 -6.01
N VAL A 62 18.20 10.84 -6.74
CA VAL A 62 18.14 10.73 -8.21
C VAL A 62 18.10 12.10 -8.91
N ASN A 63 18.97 12.99 -8.45
CA ASN A 63 19.14 14.35 -8.96
C ASN A 63 17.96 15.30 -8.69
N LEU A 64 17.02 14.97 -7.81
CA LEU A 64 15.97 15.89 -7.35
C LEU A 64 16.58 16.98 -6.44
N LEU A 65 16.24 18.25 -6.69
CA LEU A 65 16.67 19.35 -5.83
C LEU A 65 16.15 19.15 -4.40
N ASP A 66 17.07 19.12 -3.45
CA ASP A 66 16.83 18.70 -2.06
C ASP A 66 16.65 19.92 -1.14
N LEU A 67 15.49 20.03 -0.49
CA LEU A 67 15.14 21.20 0.33
C LEU A 67 15.89 21.18 1.67
N ALA A 68 16.35 22.36 2.11
CA ALA A 68 16.99 22.55 3.42
C ALA A 68 15.95 22.60 4.55
N LEU A 69 15.39 21.44 4.90
CA LEU A 69 14.29 21.30 5.88
C LEU A 69 14.68 21.67 7.31
N GLU A 70 15.95 21.87 7.63
CA GLU A 70 16.37 22.43 8.91
C GLU A 70 15.99 23.91 9.05
N LYS A 71 15.81 24.63 7.94
CA LYS A 71 15.55 26.06 7.93
C LYS A 71 14.08 26.33 8.24
N ASP A 72 13.81 27.20 9.21
CA ASP A 72 12.45 27.56 9.58
C ASP A 72 11.63 28.16 8.43
N TYR A 73 12.26 28.92 7.53
CA TYR A 73 11.60 29.43 6.32
C TYR A 73 11.01 28.29 5.47
N VAL A 74 11.82 27.25 5.22
CA VAL A 74 11.41 26.09 4.41
C VAL A 74 10.33 25.29 5.13
N ARG A 75 10.51 25.01 6.42
CA ARG A 75 9.50 24.32 7.25
C ARG A 75 8.16 25.06 7.26
N ASN A 76 8.19 26.39 7.38
CA ASN A 76 6.97 27.20 7.38
C ASN A 76 6.26 27.12 6.03
N LYS A 77 6.98 27.24 4.91
CA LYS A 77 6.38 27.10 3.57
C LYS A 77 5.73 25.73 3.34
N VAL A 78 6.37 24.66 3.80
CA VAL A 78 5.77 23.31 3.76
C VAL A 78 4.55 23.22 4.68
N THR A 79 4.65 23.72 5.90
CA THR A 79 3.57 23.70 6.89
C THR A 79 2.35 24.51 6.41
N ASP A 80 2.55 25.69 5.83
CA ASP A 80 1.48 26.54 5.29
C ASP A 80 0.70 25.81 4.20
N TYR A 81 1.41 25.10 3.31
CA TYR A 81 0.78 24.28 2.28
C TYR A 81 -0.05 23.14 2.89
N LEU A 82 0.51 22.40 3.85
CA LEU A 82 -0.19 21.29 4.50
C LEU A 82 -1.39 21.76 5.32
N ASN A 83 -1.26 22.85 6.06
CA ASN A 83 -2.35 23.45 6.83
C ASN A 83 -3.48 23.93 5.93
N LYS A 84 -3.16 24.54 4.77
CA LYS A 84 -4.19 24.88 3.78
C LYS A 84 -4.98 23.65 3.30
N LEU A 85 -4.32 22.50 3.13
CA LEU A 85 -5.01 21.25 2.79
C LEU A 85 -5.87 20.72 3.94
N ILE A 86 -5.38 20.82 5.19
CA ILE A 86 -6.14 20.46 6.39
C ILE A 86 -7.41 21.30 6.49
N ASP A 87 -7.28 22.61 6.28
CA ASP A 87 -8.40 23.55 6.32
C ASP A 87 -9.42 23.25 5.21
N ILE A 88 -8.99 22.76 4.05
CA ILE A 88 -9.88 22.26 2.99
C ILE A 88 -10.65 21.00 3.42
N GLY A 89 -10.08 20.16 4.29
CA GLY A 89 -10.73 18.98 4.84
C GLY A 89 -10.01 17.65 4.64
N VAL A 90 -8.74 17.63 4.21
CA VAL A 90 -7.99 16.37 4.12
C VAL A 90 -7.79 15.76 5.51
N ALA A 91 -7.85 14.44 5.62
CA ALA A 91 -7.74 13.74 6.91
C ALA A 91 -6.29 13.42 7.32
N GLY A 92 -5.32 13.62 6.44
CA GLY A 92 -3.95 13.17 6.65
C GLY A 92 -3.08 13.21 5.40
N PHE A 93 -1.84 12.74 5.53
CA PHE A 93 -0.80 12.82 4.51
C PHE A 93 0.02 11.53 4.41
N ARG A 94 0.28 11.11 3.16
CA ARG A 94 1.50 10.37 2.81
C ARG A 94 2.62 11.39 2.77
N ILE A 95 3.66 11.20 3.57
CA ILE A 95 4.88 11.98 3.42
C ILE A 95 5.85 11.19 2.54
N ASP A 96 5.97 11.64 1.30
CA ASP A 96 6.83 11.07 0.26
C ASP A 96 8.31 11.12 0.68
N ALA A 97 9.11 10.14 0.25
CA ALA A 97 10.57 10.16 0.42
C ALA A 97 11.03 10.43 1.88
N SER A 98 10.29 9.98 2.89
CA SER A 98 10.58 10.29 4.30
C SER A 98 11.95 9.78 4.76
N LYS A 99 12.48 8.70 4.17
CA LYS A 99 13.86 8.25 4.40
C LYS A 99 14.89 9.37 4.17
N HIS A 100 14.62 10.25 3.21
CA HIS A 100 15.50 11.33 2.76
C HIS A 100 15.32 12.62 3.57
N MET A 101 14.53 12.58 4.64
CA MET A 101 14.32 13.70 5.54
C MET A 101 14.77 13.30 6.95
N TRP A 102 15.41 14.21 7.67
CA TRP A 102 15.75 13.96 9.07
C TRP A 102 14.48 13.79 9.92
N PRO A 103 14.42 12.79 10.83
CA PRO A 103 13.27 12.62 11.73
C PRO A 103 12.96 13.88 12.55
N GLY A 104 13.99 14.64 12.96
CA GLY A 104 13.81 15.90 13.67
C GLY A 104 13.13 16.99 12.84
N ASP A 105 13.48 17.12 11.56
CA ASP A 105 12.84 18.07 10.64
C ASP A 105 11.38 17.69 10.39
N MET A 106 11.14 16.39 10.20
CA MET A 106 9.80 15.82 10.05
C MET A 106 8.93 16.08 11.28
N GLN A 107 9.48 15.85 12.48
CA GLN A 107 8.79 16.14 13.73
C GLN A 107 8.48 17.63 13.89
N ALA A 108 9.41 18.50 13.50
CA ALA A 108 9.20 19.96 13.54
C ALA A 108 8.07 20.41 12.59
N ILE A 109 7.95 19.82 11.40
CA ILE A 109 6.86 20.10 10.46
C ILE A 109 5.53 19.54 10.98
N VAL A 110 5.47 18.25 11.31
CA VAL A 110 4.24 17.58 11.78
C VAL A 110 3.71 18.20 13.07
N GLY A 111 4.60 18.66 13.96
CA GLY A 111 4.25 19.36 15.19
C GLY A 111 3.57 20.72 14.97
N ARG A 112 3.81 21.37 13.83
CA ARG A 112 3.20 22.67 13.46
C ARG A 112 1.87 22.53 12.71
N LEU A 113 1.45 21.31 12.39
CA LEU A 113 0.18 21.10 11.68
C LEU A 113 -1.02 21.44 12.57
N ASN A 114 -2.04 22.02 11.95
CA ASN A 114 -3.34 22.25 12.55
C ASN A 114 -4.02 20.92 12.92
N ASN A 115 -5.02 21.01 13.80
CA ASN A 115 -6.00 19.92 13.93
C ASN A 115 -6.90 19.91 12.70
N LEU A 116 -7.53 18.76 12.43
CA LEU A 116 -8.44 18.57 11.30
C LEU A 116 -9.66 19.49 11.38
N ASN A 117 -10.18 19.85 10.20
CA ASN A 117 -11.33 20.75 10.08
C ASN A 117 -12.57 20.21 10.82
N THR A 118 -13.08 20.98 11.77
CA THR A 118 -14.18 20.58 12.67
C THR A 118 -15.55 20.50 11.99
N GLN A 119 -15.67 20.88 10.71
CA GLN A 119 -16.85 20.63 9.91
C GLN A 119 -17.10 19.12 9.73
N TRP A 120 -16.02 18.32 9.62
CA TRP A 120 -16.11 16.88 9.36
C TRP A 120 -15.52 16.01 10.46
N PHE A 121 -14.62 16.57 11.29
CA PHE A 121 -13.87 15.80 12.28
C PHE A 121 -14.16 16.30 13.71
N PRO A 122 -14.12 15.42 14.73
CA PRO A 122 -14.19 15.83 16.12
C PRO A 122 -13.10 16.86 16.48
N ASN A 123 -13.41 17.79 17.37
CA ASN A 123 -12.44 18.77 17.85
C ASN A 123 -11.19 18.08 18.43
N GLY A 124 -10.01 18.60 18.11
CA GLY A 124 -8.73 18.03 18.54
C GLY A 124 -8.21 16.87 17.70
N SER A 125 -8.91 16.45 16.64
CA SER A 125 -8.43 15.39 15.73
C SER A 125 -7.14 15.81 15.03
N ARG A 126 -6.08 15.00 15.12
CA ARG A 126 -4.81 15.23 14.42
C ARG A 126 -4.83 14.58 13.04
N PRO A 127 -4.12 15.14 12.04
CA PRO A 127 -3.99 14.52 10.73
C PRO A 127 -3.32 13.15 10.83
N PHE A 128 -3.84 12.18 10.08
CA PHE A 128 -3.22 10.87 9.95
C PHE A 128 -1.93 10.96 9.14
N ILE A 129 -0.79 10.65 9.76
CA ILE A 129 0.51 10.70 9.10
C ILE A 129 1.01 9.29 8.84
N PHE A 130 1.39 9.03 7.58
CA PHE A 130 2.20 7.88 7.25
C PHE A 130 3.37 8.27 6.34
N GLN A 131 4.54 7.73 6.66
CA GLN A 131 5.82 8.15 6.13
C GLN A 131 6.34 7.06 5.19
N GLU A 132 6.73 7.45 3.99
CA GLU A 132 7.40 6.53 3.08
C GLU A 132 8.86 6.36 3.47
N VAL A 133 9.16 5.25 4.12
CA VAL A 133 10.53 4.82 4.42
C VAL A 133 10.69 3.43 3.87
N ILE A 134 11.47 3.30 2.79
CA ILE A 134 11.82 2.01 2.22
C ILE A 134 12.88 1.35 3.10
N ASP A 135 12.50 0.58 4.11
CA ASP A 135 13.44 -0.19 4.93
C ASP A 135 13.26 -1.68 4.65
N MET A 136 14.18 -2.27 3.87
CA MET A 136 14.25 -3.71 3.62
C MET A 136 15.30 -4.41 4.51
N GLY A 137 15.93 -3.67 5.44
CA GLY A 137 17.11 -4.08 6.20
C GLY A 137 18.43 -3.87 5.45
N GLY A 138 19.53 -3.79 6.20
CA GLY A 138 20.89 -3.75 5.65
C GLY A 138 21.36 -2.38 5.13
N GLU A 139 20.67 -1.29 5.48
CA GLU A 139 21.06 0.10 5.17
C GLU A 139 21.32 0.89 6.47
N GLY A 140 21.91 2.09 6.34
CA GLY A 140 22.25 2.96 7.47
C GLY A 140 21.07 3.67 8.13
N ILE A 141 19.86 3.57 7.56
CA ILE A 141 18.64 4.20 8.07
C ILE A 141 17.59 3.13 8.35
N SER A 142 16.89 3.28 9.48
CA SER A 142 15.79 2.40 9.85
C SER A 142 14.44 3.11 9.89
N ALA A 143 13.38 2.39 9.48
CA ALA A 143 12.00 2.83 9.65
C ALA A 143 11.61 3.12 11.11
N TYR A 144 12.29 2.50 12.09
CA TYR A 144 12.05 2.74 13.51
C TYR A 144 12.31 4.19 13.94
N GLU A 145 13.23 4.89 13.27
CA GLU A 145 13.54 6.31 13.53
C GLU A 145 12.34 7.23 13.32
N TYR A 146 11.36 6.81 12.50
CA TYR A 146 10.19 7.58 12.11
C TYR A 146 8.90 7.14 12.82
N SER A 147 8.92 5.97 13.46
CA SER A 147 7.75 5.35 14.08
C SER A 147 7.19 6.13 15.29
N GLY A 148 7.96 7.05 15.86
CA GLY A 148 7.50 7.98 16.90
C GLY A 148 6.68 9.18 16.37
N ILE A 149 6.76 9.47 15.07
CA ILE A 149 6.12 10.65 14.46
C ILE A 149 4.73 10.30 13.89
N GLY A 150 4.61 9.09 13.33
CA GLY A 150 3.39 8.60 12.68
C GLY A 150 3.59 7.16 12.23
N ARG A 151 2.69 6.68 11.37
CA ARG A 151 2.88 5.37 10.73
C ARG A 151 4.02 5.42 9.71
N VAL A 152 4.53 4.25 9.34
CA VAL A 152 5.57 4.08 8.32
C VAL A 152 5.14 2.97 7.35
N THR A 153 5.45 3.13 6.07
CA THR A 153 5.21 2.12 5.04
C THR A 153 6.06 0.87 5.30
N GLU A 154 5.43 -0.26 5.54
CA GLU A 154 6.13 -1.52 5.77
C GLU A 154 6.37 -2.24 4.43
N PHE A 155 7.45 -1.89 3.72
CA PHE A 155 7.76 -2.45 2.40
C PHE A 155 8.11 -3.94 2.45
N LYS A 156 8.62 -4.45 3.58
CA LYS A 156 8.87 -5.89 3.75
C LYS A 156 7.58 -6.69 3.63
N TYR A 157 6.43 -6.11 3.99
CA TYR A 157 5.12 -6.74 3.89
C TYR A 157 4.84 -7.25 2.47
N GLY A 158 4.84 -6.34 1.49
CA GLY A 158 4.55 -6.68 0.09
C GLY A 158 5.61 -7.58 -0.52
N GLY A 159 6.89 -7.30 -0.25
CA GLY A 159 8.01 -8.12 -0.73
C GLY A 159 7.95 -9.57 -0.24
N LYS A 160 7.80 -9.77 1.08
CA LYS A 160 7.74 -11.13 1.67
C LYS A 160 6.43 -11.85 1.34
N LEU A 161 5.30 -11.14 1.27
CA LEU A 161 4.05 -11.78 0.86
C LEU A 161 4.12 -12.22 -0.61
N GLY A 162 4.76 -11.42 -1.47
CA GLY A 162 5.03 -11.76 -2.86
C GLY A 162 5.86 -13.02 -3.00
N THR A 163 6.99 -13.13 -2.28
CA THR A 163 7.83 -14.34 -2.32
C THR A 163 7.10 -15.59 -1.82
N VAL A 164 6.31 -15.48 -0.75
CA VAL A 164 5.47 -16.58 -0.24
C VAL A 164 4.43 -17.01 -1.26
N MET A 165 3.69 -16.07 -1.84
CA MET A 165 2.62 -16.37 -2.80
C MET A 165 3.16 -16.95 -4.11
N ARG A 166 4.33 -16.50 -4.56
CA ARG A 166 5.03 -17.05 -5.72
C ARG A 166 5.79 -18.35 -5.41
N LYS A 167 5.83 -18.78 -4.13
CA LYS A 167 6.53 -19.97 -3.63
C LYS A 167 8.03 -19.95 -3.95
N TRP A 168 8.63 -18.75 -3.93
CA TRP A 168 10.04 -18.56 -4.23
C TRP A 168 10.92 -19.03 -3.08
N ASN A 169 12.10 -19.56 -3.40
CA ASN A 169 13.10 -20.01 -2.43
C ASN A 169 12.56 -20.99 -1.37
N GLY A 170 11.54 -21.79 -1.73
CA GLY A 170 10.91 -22.75 -0.81
C GLY A 170 10.02 -22.13 0.26
N GLU A 171 9.67 -20.84 0.14
CA GLU A 171 8.66 -20.21 0.99
C GLU A 171 7.26 -20.77 0.72
N LYS A 172 6.45 -20.87 1.78
CA LYS A 172 5.14 -21.52 1.77
C LYS A 172 4.13 -20.71 2.58
N MET A 173 2.84 -20.79 2.24
CA MET A 173 1.80 -20.08 3.00
C MET A 173 1.71 -20.55 4.46
N ALA A 174 2.05 -21.81 4.77
CA ALA A 174 2.09 -22.31 6.15
C ALA A 174 3.01 -21.46 7.07
N TYR A 175 4.04 -20.81 6.52
CA TYR A 175 4.94 -19.96 7.29
C TYR A 175 4.27 -18.67 7.76
N LEU A 176 3.15 -18.26 7.14
CA LEU A 176 2.41 -17.04 7.51
C LEU A 176 1.69 -17.14 8.86
N LYS A 177 1.80 -18.25 9.58
CA LYS A 177 1.18 -18.46 10.91
C LYS A 177 1.54 -17.37 11.94
N ASN A 178 2.76 -16.86 11.87
CA ASN A 178 3.27 -15.78 12.73
C ASN A 178 3.47 -14.45 11.97
N TRP A 179 2.73 -14.25 10.87
CA TRP A 179 2.82 -13.06 10.03
C TRP A 179 2.62 -11.76 10.81
N GLY A 180 3.44 -10.74 10.51
CA GLY A 180 3.50 -9.48 11.26
C GLY A 180 4.88 -9.27 11.90
N GLU A 181 4.91 -8.82 13.15
CA GLU A 181 6.17 -8.53 13.89
C GLU A 181 7.11 -9.75 13.97
N GLY A 182 6.57 -10.98 13.98
CA GLY A 182 7.35 -12.22 13.93
C GLY A 182 8.18 -12.41 12.66
N TRP A 183 7.93 -11.62 11.61
CA TRP A 183 8.70 -11.57 10.37
C TRP A 183 9.70 -10.39 10.34
N GLY A 184 9.91 -9.73 11.48
CA GLY A 184 10.80 -8.57 11.59
C GLY A 184 10.20 -7.29 11.00
N PHE A 185 8.86 -7.23 10.95
CA PHE A 185 8.14 -6.02 10.56
C PHE A 185 7.99 -5.06 11.77
N LEU A 186 7.63 -3.82 11.50
CA LEU A 186 7.29 -2.81 12.49
C LEU A 186 6.13 -3.27 13.40
N PRO A 187 5.95 -2.62 14.56
CA PRO A 187 4.74 -2.77 15.35
C PRO A 187 3.48 -2.52 14.51
N SER A 188 2.45 -3.35 14.68
CA SER A 188 1.22 -3.29 13.88
C SER A 188 0.52 -1.92 13.92
N ASP A 189 0.59 -1.21 15.05
CA ASP A 189 0.03 0.14 15.22
C ASP A 189 0.87 1.26 14.58
N ARG A 190 2.07 0.93 14.09
CA ARG A 190 2.96 1.81 13.33
C ARG A 190 3.05 1.46 11.85
N ALA A 191 2.60 0.27 11.43
CA ALA A 191 2.67 -0.15 10.03
C ALA A 191 1.50 0.37 9.17
N LEU A 192 1.84 0.92 8.00
CA LEU A 192 0.95 1.04 6.83
C LEU A 192 1.37 -0.05 5.84
N VAL A 193 0.48 -0.98 5.53
CA VAL A 193 0.78 -2.17 4.72
C VAL A 193 0.08 -2.14 3.37
N PHE A 194 0.69 -2.76 2.38
CA PHE A 194 0.16 -2.89 1.02
C PHE A 194 0.84 -4.07 0.33
N VAL A 195 0.18 -4.66 -0.67
CA VAL A 195 0.78 -5.69 -1.53
C VAL A 195 1.74 -5.04 -2.53
N ASP A 196 1.28 -3.97 -3.18
CA ASP A 196 2.02 -3.12 -4.10
C ASP A 196 1.75 -1.63 -3.84
N ASN A 197 2.62 -0.78 -4.35
CA ASN A 197 2.40 0.66 -4.48
C ASN A 197 2.65 1.09 -5.93
N HIS A 198 2.51 2.39 -6.19
CA HIS A 198 2.68 2.94 -7.53
C HIS A 198 4.09 2.76 -8.13
N ASP A 199 5.14 2.68 -7.31
CA ASP A 199 6.52 2.53 -7.77
C ASP A 199 6.83 1.05 -8.03
N ASN A 200 6.60 0.20 -7.03
CA ASN A 200 7.08 -1.19 -7.08
C ASN A 200 6.23 -2.08 -7.99
N GLN A 201 5.00 -1.68 -8.33
CA GLN A 201 4.24 -2.35 -9.39
C GLN A 201 4.84 -2.15 -10.79
N ARG A 202 5.79 -1.20 -10.94
CA ARG A 202 6.57 -0.92 -12.15
C ARG A 202 8.02 -1.41 -12.05
N GLY A 203 8.39 -2.04 -10.93
CA GLY A 203 9.76 -2.43 -10.64
C GLY A 203 10.64 -1.29 -10.11
N HIS A 204 10.06 -0.13 -9.77
CA HIS A 204 10.76 0.95 -9.07
C HIS A 204 10.65 0.76 -7.55
N GLY A 205 11.73 0.97 -6.79
CA GLY A 205 11.70 0.84 -5.33
C GLY A 205 11.78 -0.61 -4.83
N ALA A 206 11.18 -0.86 -3.67
CA ALA A 206 11.44 -2.09 -2.90
C ALA A 206 10.58 -3.31 -3.29
N GLY A 207 11.22 -4.48 -3.19
CA GLY A 207 10.63 -5.81 -3.42
C GLY A 207 10.91 -6.39 -4.80
N GLY A 208 11.25 -5.55 -5.80
CA GLY A 208 11.60 -5.99 -7.15
C GLY A 208 10.55 -6.93 -7.76
N ALA A 209 10.99 -7.99 -8.45
CA ALA A 209 10.11 -8.92 -9.15
C ALA A 209 9.18 -9.76 -8.23
N SER A 210 9.40 -9.76 -6.92
CA SER A 210 8.54 -10.50 -5.99
C SER A 210 7.15 -9.88 -5.86
N ILE A 211 7.04 -8.56 -6.05
CA ILE A 211 5.81 -7.80 -5.89
C ILE A 211 4.72 -8.35 -6.83
N LEU A 212 3.54 -8.60 -6.27
CA LEU A 212 2.37 -9.00 -7.01
C LEU A 212 1.59 -7.75 -7.40
N THR A 213 1.12 -7.70 -8.64
CA THR A 213 0.37 -6.55 -9.18
C THR A 213 -0.91 -7.02 -9.83
N PHE A 214 -1.75 -6.10 -10.32
CA PHE A 214 -2.92 -6.48 -11.10
C PHE A 214 -2.60 -7.30 -12.36
N PHE A 215 -1.37 -7.24 -12.89
CA PHE A 215 -0.95 -8.12 -13.98
C PHE A 215 -0.81 -9.60 -13.55
N ASP A 216 -0.66 -9.86 -12.26
CA ASP A 216 -0.66 -11.19 -11.63
C ASP A 216 -2.03 -11.50 -10.99
N ALA A 217 -3.13 -11.08 -11.64
CA ALA A 217 -4.47 -10.92 -11.03
C ALA A 217 -4.92 -12.05 -10.10
N ARG A 218 -4.66 -13.32 -10.46
CA ARG A 218 -5.05 -14.48 -9.63
C ARG A 218 -4.32 -14.51 -8.29
N LEU A 219 -2.99 -14.42 -8.29
CA LEU A 219 -2.19 -14.39 -7.06
C LEU A 219 -2.36 -13.06 -6.32
N TYR A 220 -2.52 -11.95 -7.04
CA TYR A 220 -2.75 -10.64 -6.45
C TYR A 220 -4.03 -10.59 -5.62
N LYS A 221 -5.14 -11.14 -6.13
CA LYS A 221 -6.40 -11.26 -5.37
C LYS A 221 -6.22 -12.08 -4.10
N MET A 222 -5.44 -13.16 -4.12
CA MET A 222 -5.14 -13.96 -2.92
C MET A 222 -4.29 -13.16 -1.91
N ALA A 223 -3.25 -12.45 -2.37
CA ALA A 223 -2.40 -11.64 -1.51
C ALA A 223 -3.17 -10.49 -0.85
N VAL A 224 -3.99 -9.78 -1.61
CA VAL A 224 -4.86 -8.72 -1.08
C VAL A 224 -5.92 -9.31 -0.14
N GLY A 225 -6.49 -10.48 -0.46
CA GLY A 225 -7.41 -11.20 0.42
C GLY A 225 -6.78 -11.57 1.76
N PHE A 226 -5.56 -12.10 1.76
CA PHE A 226 -4.79 -12.39 2.97
C PHE A 226 -4.52 -11.11 3.77
N MET A 227 -4.06 -10.04 3.11
CA MET A 227 -3.81 -8.75 3.76
C MET A 227 -5.04 -8.17 4.44
N LEU A 228 -6.20 -8.22 3.78
CA LEU A 228 -7.42 -7.65 4.32
C LEU A 228 -8.01 -8.52 5.44
N ALA A 229 -7.85 -9.85 5.37
CA ALA A 229 -8.28 -10.76 6.42
C ALA A 229 -7.38 -10.75 7.67
N HIS A 230 -6.07 -10.57 7.52
CA HIS A 230 -5.10 -10.61 8.61
C HIS A 230 -5.15 -9.32 9.48
N PRO A 231 -5.05 -9.38 10.82
CA PRO A 231 -5.21 -8.19 11.68
C PRO A 231 -4.07 -7.16 11.59
N TYR A 232 -2.88 -7.57 11.17
CA TYR A 232 -1.67 -6.73 11.16
C TYR A 232 -1.82 -5.47 10.28
N GLY A 233 -1.34 -4.33 10.80
CA GLY A 233 -1.18 -3.08 10.08
C GLY A 233 -2.48 -2.36 9.73
N PHE A 234 -2.31 -1.16 9.17
CA PHE A 234 -3.38 -0.44 8.47
C PHE A 234 -3.22 -0.70 6.97
N PRO A 235 -4.14 -1.41 6.30
CA PRO A 235 -3.95 -1.77 4.90
C PRO A 235 -4.36 -0.65 3.95
N ARG A 236 -3.58 -0.48 2.89
CA ARG A 236 -3.90 0.34 1.73
C ARG A 236 -4.07 -0.57 0.51
N VAL A 237 -5.20 -0.45 -0.16
CA VAL A 237 -5.47 -1.13 -1.44
C VAL A 237 -5.00 -0.23 -2.57
N MET A 238 -4.20 -0.76 -3.49
CA MET A 238 -3.80 -0.05 -4.71
C MET A 238 -4.96 -0.01 -5.71
N SER A 239 -5.05 1.06 -6.48
CA SER A 239 -5.93 1.15 -7.63
C SER A 239 -5.17 1.81 -8.78
N SER A 240 -5.03 1.08 -9.88
CA SER A 240 -4.08 1.37 -10.94
C SER A 240 -4.76 1.79 -12.23
N PHE A 241 -3.93 2.15 -13.20
CA PHE A 241 -4.26 2.18 -14.61
C PHE A 241 -3.36 1.19 -15.36
N SER A 242 -3.81 0.73 -16.52
CA SER A 242 -3.04 -0.15 -17.39
C SER A 242 -2.12 0.68 -18.29
N TRP A 243 -0.92 0.16 -18.53
CA TRP A 243 0.02 0.69 -19.52
C TRP A 243 0.60 -0.48 -20.34
N PRO A 244 1.10 -0.23 -21.56
CA PRO A 244 1.68 -1.29 -22.39
C PRO A 244 3.07 -1.68 -21.87
N ARG A 245 3.13 -2.57 -20.87
CA ARG A 245 4.42 -3.11 -20.37
C ARG A 245 5.24 -3.73 -21.49
N SER A 246 6.52 -3.42 -21.55
CA SER A 246 7.46 -3.97 -22.52
C SER A 246 8.79 -4.27 -21.84
N PHE A 247 9.12 -5.54 -21.70
CA PHE A 247 10.32 -5.96 -20.97
C PHE A 247 11.51 -6.15 -21.90
N VAL A 248 12.61 -5.46 -21.61
CA VAL A 248 13.94 -5.66 -22.21
C VAL A 248 14.92 -5.88 -21.06
N GLU A 249 15.63 -7.01 -21.09
CA GLU A 249 16.61 -7.38 -20.06
C GLU A 249 16.06 -7.34 -18.62
N GLY A 250 14.79 -7.73 -18.45
CA GLY A 250 14.13 -7.77 -17.14
C GLY A 250 13.61 -6.42 -16.62
N LYS A 251 13.77 -5.33 -17.39
CA LYS A 251 13.22 -4.01 -17.07
C LYS A 251 12.05 -3.66 -18.00
N ASP A 252 10.98 -3.12 -17.44
CA ASP A 252 9.91 -2.51 -18.25
C ASP A 252 10.41 -1.18 -18.84
N ILE A 253 10.66 -1.12 -20.14
CA ILE A 253 11.11 0.12 -20.81
C ILE A 253 9.98 1.16 -20.94
N ASN A 254 8.75 0.80 -20.58
CA ASN A 254 7.57 1.64 -20.59
C ASN A 254 7.09 1.99 -19.16
N ASP A 255 7.94 1.79 -18.14
CA ASP A 255 7.66 2.08 -16.73
C ASP A 255 7.35 3.57 -16.43
N TRP A 256 7.74 4.47 -17.33
CA TRP A 256 7.54 5.92 -17.23
C TRP A 256 6.14 6.40 -17.69
N ILE A 257 5.33 5.54 -18.31
CA ILE A 257 4.05 5.94 -18.90
C ILE A 257 3.09 6.45 -17.81
N GLY A 258 2.62 7.68 -18.00
CA GLY A 258 1.65 8.34 -17.13
C GLY A 258 0.23 7.75 -17.22
N PRO A 259 -0.75 8.31 -16.48
CA PRO A 259 -2.12 7.82 -16.49
C PRO A 259 -2.76 7.96 -17.89
N PRO A 260 -3.86 7.23 -18.17
CA PRO A 260 -4.58 7.37 -19.43
C PRO A 260 -4.89 8.84 -19.71
N SER A 261 -4.40 9.35 -20.83
CA SER A 261 -4.43 10.78 -21.16
C SER A 261 -4.91 11.05 -22.58
N TYR A 262 -5.39 12.26 -22.81
CA TYR A 262 -5.64 12.80 -24.15
C TYR A 262 -4.33 13.36 -24.73
N GLY A 263 -4.31 13.64 -26.05
CA GLY A 263 -3.11 14.14 -26.73
C GLY A 263 -2.59 15.50 -26.22
N ASN A 264 -3.40 16.25 -25.48
CA ASN A 264 -3.00 17.49 -24.81
C ASN A 264 -2.44 17.28 -23.39
N GLY A 265 -2.28 16.03 -22.95
CA GLY A 265 -1.73 15.66 -21.64
C GLY A 265 -2.74 15.63 -20.49
N SER A 266 -4.02 16.01 -20.70
CA SER A 266 -5.02 15.91 -19.63
C SER A 266 -5.41 14.44 -19.38
N THR A 267 -5.63 14.10 -18.11
CA THR A 267 -6.02 12.75 -17.70
C THR A 267 -7.46 12.43 -18.11
N LYS A 268 -7.68 11.23 -18.67
CA LYS A 268 -9.00 10.72 -19.03
C LYS A 268 -9.83 10.45 -17.79
N ALA A 269 -11.12 10.78 -17.86
CA ALA A 269 -12.07 10.45 -16.81
C ALA A 269 -12.20 8.93 -16.62
N ILE A 270 -12.50 8.52 -15.40
CA ILE A 270 -12.88 7.14 -15.08
C ILE A 270 -14.34 6.96 -15.51
N THR A 271 -14.61 5.99 -16.38
CA THR A 271 -15.98 5.57 -16.74
C THR A 271 -16.32 4.28 -16.01
N ILE A 272 -17.57 4.14 -15.57
CA ILE A 272 -18.04 2.91 -14.91
C ILE A 272 -18.88 2.12 -15.90
N ASN A 273 -18.51 0.86 -16.11
CA ASN A 273 -19.22 -0.08 -16.98
C ASN A 273 -20.42 -0.69 -16.23
N GLU A 274 -21.35 -1.33 -16.96
CA GLU A 274 -22.55 -1.95 -16.37
C GLU A 274 -22.22 -3.04 -15.34
N ASP A 275 -21.14 -3.78 -15.54
CA ASP A 275 -20.62 -4.79 -14.63
C ASP A 275 -19.84 -4.21 -13.43
N THR A 276 -19.87 -2.88 -13.26
CA THR A 276 -19.20 -2.08 -12.23
C THR A 276 -17.68 -1.96 -12.36
N THR A 277 -17.07 -2.54 -13.40
CA THR A 277 -15.65 -2.32 -13.74
C THR A 277 -15.42 -0.91 -14.28
N CYS A 278 -14.16 -0.54 -14.49
CA CYS A 278 -13.80 0.76 -15.05
C CYS A 278 -13.39 0.67 -16.52
N GLY A 279 -13.69 1.71 -17.29
CA GLY A 279 -13.20 1.90 -18.65
C GLY A 279 -12.01 2.85 -18.73
N ASN A 280 -11.67 3.30 -19.95
CA ASN A 280 -10.60 4.26 -20.24
C ASN A 280 -9.19 3.88 -19.75
N GLY A 281 -8.91 2.58 -19.63
CA GLY A 281 -7.60 2.06 -19.19
C GLY A 281 -7.40 2.09 -17.67
N TRP A 282 -8.42 2.44 -16.89
CA TRP A 282 -8.38 2.34 -15.43
C TRP A 282 -8.66 0.89 -14.99
N VAL A 283 -7.80 0.33 -14.13
CA VAL A 283 -7.90 -1.07 -13.69
C VAL A 283 -8.94 -1.24 -12.60
N CYS A 284 -8.98 -0.28 -11.66
CA CYS A 284 -9.94 -0.25 -10.56
C CYS A 284 -10.01 -1.55 -9.74
N GLU A 285 -8.87 -2.04 -9.27
CA GLU A 285 -8.76 -3.23 -8.41
C GLU A 285 -9.67 -3.14 -7.18
N HIS A 286 -9.84 -1.94 -6.62
CA HIS A 286 -10.76 -1.66 -5.51
C HIS A 286 -12.24 -1.98 -5.82
N ARG A 287 -12.63 -2.15 -7.09
CA ARG A 287 -13.98 -2.55 -7.54
C ARG A 287 -14.10 -4.04 -7.81
N TRP A 288 -12.99 -4.76 -7.94
CA TRP A 288 -13.01 -6.21 -8.14
C TRP A 288 -13.73 -6.84 -6.96
N ARG A 289 -14.73 -7.68 -7.22
CA ARG A 289 -15.60 -8.27 -6.19
C ARG A 289 -14.80 -8.86 -5.04
N GLN A 290 -13.76 -9.63 -5.36
CA GLN A 290 -12.87 -10.30 -4.43
C GLN A 290 -12.17 -9.30 -3.49
N ILE A 291 -11.72 -8.15 -3.99
CA ILE A 291 -11.02 -7.13 -3.20
C ILE A 291 -12.01 -6.27 -2.41
N LYS A 292 -13.06 -5.77 -3.07
CA LYS A 292 -14.13 -4.99 -2.45
C LYS A 292 -14.76 -5.75 -1.28
N ASN A 293 -15.13 -7.01 -1.48
CA ASN A 293 -15.76 -7.82 -0.45
C ASN A 293 -14.78 -8.16 0.68
N MET A 294 -13.48 -8.28 0.39
CA MET A 294 -12.48 -8.44 1.45
C MET A 294 -12.22 -7.16 2.25
N ALA A 295 -12.41 -5.97 1.67
CA ALA A 295 -12.43 -4.73 2.43
C ALA A 295 -13.62 -4.70 3.40
N ILE A 296 -14.79 -5.18 2.95
CA ILE A 296 -15.97 -5.37 3.81
C ILE A 296 -15.70 -6.43 4.89
N PHE A 297 -15.09 -7.56 4.53
CA PHE A 297 -14.67 -8.59 5.50
C PHE A 297 -13.80 -7.98 6.60
N ARG A 298 -12.83 -7.13 6.24
CA ARG A 298 -11.98 -6.46 7.23
C ARG A 298 -12.78 -5.59 8.18
N ASN A 299 -13.75 -4.83 7.67
CA ASN A 299 -14.63 -4.00 8.50
C ASN A 299 -15.45 -4.86 9.47
N VAL A 300 -16.02 -5.98 9.00
CA VAL A 300 -16.77 -6.93 9.84
C VAL A 300 -15.89 -7.56 10.92
N ALA A 301 -14.65 -7.90 10.56
CA ALA A 301 -13.66 -8.52 11.44
C ALA A 301 -12.87 -7.52 12.31
N ASN A 302 -13.21 -6.22 12.28
CA ASN A 302 -12.45 -5.22 13.00
C ASN A 302 -12.42 -5.50 14.51
N GLY A 303 -11.25 -5.36 15.13
CA GLY A 303 -11.03 -5.65 16.56
C GLY A 303 -10.97 -7.14 16.94
N GLN A 304 -11.27 -8.07 16.03
CA GLN A 304 -11.24 -9.51 16.33
C GLN A 304 -9.82 -10.08 16.23
N ALA A 305 -9.42 -10.94 17.16
CA ALA A 305 -8.14 -11.64 17.10
C ALA A 305 -8.08 -12.64 15.93
N LEU A 306 -6.88 -12.97 15.46
CA LEU A 306 -6.68 -14.12 14.58
C LEU A 306 -6.84 -15.40 15.43
N THR A 307 -7.69 -16.31 14.98
CA THR A 307 -8.03 -17.56 15.67
C THR A 307 -8.05 -18.71 14.68
N ASN A 308 -8.17 -19.96 15.17
CA ASN A 308 -8.43 -21.14 14.33
C ASN A 308 -7.48 -21.29 13.13
N TRP A 309 -6.19 -20.97 13.32
CA TRP A 309 -5.19 -21.20 12.29
C TRP A 309 -5.08 -22.69 11.98
N TRP A 310 -5.13 -23.02 10.69
CA TRP A 310 -4.88 -24.35 10.16
C TRP A 310 -3.98 -24.24 8.94
N ASP A 311 -3.08 -25.18 8.77
CA ASP A 311 -2.26 -25.34 7.58
C ASP A 311 -1.98 -26.81 7.31
N ASN A 312 -1.67 -27.16 6.06
CA ASN A 312 -1.26 -28.50 5.67
C ASN A 312 0.28 -28.67 5.63
N ALA A 313 1.03 -27.84 6.36
CA ALA A 313 2.49 -27.66 6.26
C ALA A 313 3.02 -27.20 4.89
N GLU A 314 2.13 -26.89 3.93
CA GLU A 314 2.44 -26.43 2.58
C GLU A 314 1.70 -25.12 2.27
N ASN A 315 0.88 -25.07 1.20
CA ASN A 315 0.24 -23.85 0.74
C ASN A 315 -1.28 -23.87 0.83
N GLN A 316 -1.85 -24.79 1.60
CA GLN A 316 -3.25 -24.71 2.02
C GLN A 316 -3.28 -24.21 3.45
N VAL A 317 -3.91 -23.06 3.66
CA VAL A 317 -4.00 -22.42 4.98
C VAL A 317 -5.40 -21.85 5.21
N ALA A 318 -5.79 -21.76 6.47
CA ALA A 318 -7.04 -21.14 6.88
C ALA A 318 -6.88 -20.47 8.23
N PHE A 319 -7.69 -19.44 8.48
CA PHE A 319 -7.79 -18.84 9.81
C PHE A 319 -9.11 -18.08 9.98
N GLY A 320 -9.49 -17.91 11.24
CA GLY A 320 -10.62 -17.12 11.68
C GLY A 320 -10.24 -15.73 12.16
N ARG A 321 -11.23 -14.86 12.22
CA ARG A 321 -11.21 -13.60 12.95
C ARG A 321 -12.30 -13.65 14.01
N GLY A 322 -11.92 -14.04 15.22
CA GLY A 322 -12.85 -14.30 16.32
C GLY A 322 -13.94 -15.28 15.91
N ASN A 323 -15.19 -14.86 16.08
CA ASN A 323 -16.39 -15.61 15.67
C ASN A 323 -17.18 -14.90 14.53
N VAL A 324 -16.55 -13.97 13.81
CA VAL A 324 -17.26 -13.14 12.79
C VAL A 324 -16.78 -13.35 11.37
N GLY A 325 -15.57 -13.91 11.15
CA GLY A 325 -15.06 -14.19 9.81
C GLY A 325 -14.14 -15.40 9.77
N PHE A 326 -14.12 -16.10 8.63
CA PHE A 326 -13.22 -17.22 8.37
C PHE A 326 -12.79 -17.19 6.90
N ILE A 327 -11.51 -17.49 6.63
CA ILE A 327 -10.93 -17.49 5.29
C ILE A 327 -10.06 -18.73 5.08
N VAL A 328 -10.07 -19.24 3.85
CA VAL A 328 -9.37 -20.47 3.44
C VAL A 328 -8.68 -20.21 2.10
N PHE A 329 -7.41 -20.61 1.97
CA PHE A 329 -6.60 -20.48 0.76
C PHE A 329 -6.08 -21.84 0.32
N ASN A 330 -6.03 -22.05 -1.00
CA ASN A 330 -5.32 -23.16 -1.63
C ASN A 330 -4.35 -22.62 -2.70
N ASN A 331 -3.07 -22.48 -2.37
CA ASN A 331 -2.01 -22.14 -3.33
C ASN A 331 -1.09 -23.35 -3.65
N ASP A 332 -1.52 -24.56 -3.27
CA ASP A 332 -0.89 -25.80 -3.71
C ASP A 332 -1.31 -26.15 -5.14
N ASN A 333 -0.57 -27.06 -5.78
CA ASN A 333 -0.90 -27.59 -7.11
C ASN A 333 -1.92 -28.74 -7.05
N ARG A 334 -2.54 -28.98 -5.88
CA ARG A 334 -3.53 -30.04 -5.64
C ARG A 334 -4.81 -29.45 -5.05
N ASP A 335 -5.92 -30.16 -5.23
CA ASP A 335 -7.19 -29.77 -4.64
C ASP A 335 -7.14 -29.84 -3.11
N MET A 336 -7.94 -28.96 -2.49
CA MET A 336 -8.20 -28.95 -1.05
C MET A 336 -9.60 -29.49 -0.82
N ASP A 337 -9.74 -30.46 0.06
CA ASP A 337 -11.02 -31.09 0.43
C ASP A 337 -10.95 -31.45 1.94
N VAL A 338 -11.43 -30.56 2.81
CA VAL A 338 -11.22 -30.67 4.28
C VAL A 338 -12.35 -30.04 5.07
N THR A 339 -12.59 -30.53 6.29
CA THR A 339 -13.49 -29.91 7.27
C THR A 339 -12.68 -29.16 8.31
N LEU A 340 -12.97 -27.88 8.52
CA LEU A 340 -12.22 -26.98 9.39
C LEU A 340 -13.11 -26.39 10.48
N ASN A 341 -12.54 -26.13 11.66
CA ASN A 341 -13.20 -25.35 12.70
C ASN A 341 -13.15 -23.86 12.33
N THR A 342 -14.31 -23.27 12.04
CA THR A 342 -14.41 -21.88 11.61
C THR A 342 -14.50 -20.92 12.79
N GLY A 343 -15.02 -21.36 13.93
CA GLY A 343 -15.44 -20.51 15.05
C GLY A 343 -16.69 -19.67 14.79
N LEU A 344 -17.32 -19.80 13.61
CA LEU A 344 -18.55 -19.09 13.26
C LEU A 344 -19.80 -19.79 13.84
N PRO A 345 -20.89 -19.05 14.09
CA PRO A 345 -22.18 -19.64 14.41
C PRO A 345 -22.72 -20.53 13.28
N ALA A 346 -23.47 -21.57 13.63
CA ALA A 346 -24.10 -22.46 12.67
C ALA A 346 -25.02 -21.74 11.67
N GLY A 347 -25.01 -22.20 10.42
CA GLY A 347 -25.86 -21.69 9.35
C GLY A 347 -25.15 -21.71 7.99
N THR A 348 -25.84 -21.21 6.97
CA THR A 348 -25.33 -21.14 5.60
C THR A 348 -24.77 -19.76 5.31
N TYR A 349 -23.56 -19.70 4.77
CA TYR A 349 -22.83 -18.48 4.46
C TYR A 349 -22.53 -18.40 2.97
N CYS A 350 -22.63 -17.20 2.40
CA CYS A 350 -22.19 -16.94 1.04
C CYS A 350 -20.68 -16.74 1.00
N ASP A 351 -20.00 -17.46 0.12
CA ASP A 351 -18.61 -17.16 -0.20
C ASP A 351 -18.53 -15.82 -0.93
N VAL A 352 -17.89 -14.85 -0.28
CA VAL A 352 -17.80 -13.48 -0.80
C VAL A 352 -16.70 -13.31 -1.86
N ILE A 353 -15.95 -14.37 -2.16
CA ILE A 353 -14.95 -14.40 -3.24
C ILE A 353 -15.59 -14.82 -4.56
N SER A 354 -16.24 -15.99 -4.60
CA SER A 354 -16.94 -16.45 -5.80
C SER A 354 -18.23 -15.68 -6.10
N GLY A 355 -18.85 -15.04 -5.10
CA GLY A 355 -20.07 -14.28 -5.26
C GLY A 355 -20.32 -13.28 -4.12
N GLN A 356 -21.58 -13.10 -3.77
CA GLN A 356 -22.03 -12.23 -2.67
C GLN A 356 -23.41 -12.68 -2.17
N LYS A 357 -23.81 -12.15 -1.01
CA LYS A 357 -25.19 -12.28 -0.49
C LYS A 357 -26.09 -11.24 -1.18
N GLU A 358 -27.20 -11.69 -1.76
CA GLU A 358 -28.24 -10.83 -2.32
C GLU A 358 -29.59 -11.23 -1.74
N GLY A 359 -30.11 -10.43 -0.81
CA GLY A 359 -31.30 -10.80 -0.05
C GLY A 359 -31.07 -12.10 0.72
N SER A 360 -31.87 -13.13 0.43
CA SER A 360 -31.81 -14.45 1.08
C SER A 360 -31.07 -15.52 0.26
N ARG A 361 -30.28 -15.13 -0.75
CA ARG A 361 -29.53 -16.07 -1.61
C ARG A 361 -28.07 -15.69 -1.75
N CYS A 362 -27.24 -16.69 -2.07
CA CYS A 362 -25.86 -16.51 -2.48
C CYS A 362 -25.74 -16.59 -4.00
N THR A 363 -24.97 -15.68 -4.61
CA THR A 363 -24.70 -15.72 -6.05
C THR A 363 -23.52 -16.63 -6.41
N GLY A 364 -22.69 -16.98 -5.42
CA GLY A 364 -21.55 -17.89 -5.55
C GLY A 364 -21.71 -19.15 -4.71
N LYS A 365 -20.57 -19.72 -4.29
CA LYS A 365 -20.52 -20.91 -3.42
C LYS A 365 -21.23 -20.63 -2.08
N GLN A 366 -21.81 -21.67 -1.51
CA GLN A 366 -22.40 -21.67 -0.17
C GLN A 366 -21.58 -22.56 0.75
N ILE A 367 -21.34 -22.10 1.97
CA ILE A 367 -20.63 -22.84 3.00
C ILE A 367 -21.58 -23.04 4.19
N THR A 368 -21.83 -24.29 4.55
CA THR A 368 -22.67 -24.63 5.70
C THR A 368 -21.78 -24.88 6.91
N VAL A 369 -21.93 -24.04 7.93
CA VAL A 369 -21.30 -24.20 9.25
C VAL A 369 -22.23 -25.02 10.13
N SER A 370 -21.72 -26.12 10.69
CA SER A 370 -22.44 -27.02 11.58
C SER A 370 -22.68 -26.41 12.97
N SER A 371 -23.51 -27.05 13.80
CA SER A 371 -23.68 -26.68 15.22
C SER A 371 -22.38 -26.74 16.03
N ALA A 372 -21.39 -27.52 15.58
CA ALA A 372 -20.06 -27.60 16.19
C ALA A 372 -19.11 -26.48 15.71
N GLY A 373 -19.56 -25.55 14.85
CA GLY A 373 -18.73 -24.48 14.30
C GLY A 373 -17.78 -24.92 13.18
N THR A 374 -17.91 -26.16 12.69
CA THR A 374 -17.09 -26.70 11.60
C THR A 374 -17.77 -26.55 10.24
N ALA A 375 -17.00 -26.39 9.17
CA ALA A 375 -17.51 -26.37 7.80
C ALA A 375 -16.59 -27.13 6.85
N HIS A 376 -17.19 -27.74 5.82
CA HIS A 376 -16.47 -28.42 4.75
C HIS A 376 -16.08 -27.43 3.65
N PHE A 377 -14.83 -27.48 3.21
CA PHE A 377 -14.27 -26.65 2.15
C PHE A 377 -13.69 -27.52 1.05
N LYS A 378 -14.16 -27.30 -0.18
CA LYS A 378 -13.60 -27.85 -1.40
C LYS A 378 -13.14 -26.73 -2.33
N ILE A 379 -11.82 -26.61 -2.52
CA ILE A 379 -11.19 -25.56 -3.31
C ILE A 379 -10.23 -26.23 -4.29
N ARG A 380 -10.54 -26.17 -5.59
CA ARG A 380 -9.68 -26.77 -6.59
C ARG A 380 -8.48 -25.89 -6.86
N SER A 381 -7.32 -26.49 -7.13
CA SER A 381 -6.12 -25.72 -7.53
C SER A 381 -6.33 -24.98 -8.85
N SER A 382 -7.32 -25.41 -9.66
CA SER A 382 -7.73 -24.81 -10.93
C SER A 382 -8.85 -23.75 -10.80
N ASP A 383 -9.38 -23.46 -9.61
CA ASP A 383 -10.42 -22.43 -9.47
C ASP A 383 -9.85 -21.04 -9.83
N ASP A 384 -10.66 -20.16 -10.45
CA ASP A 384 -10.24 -18.79 -10.84
C ASP A 384 -9.72 -17.99 -9.65
N ASP A 385 -10.32 -18.22 -8.48
CA ASP A 385 -9.95 -17.68 -7.18
C ASP A 385 -9.85 -18.86 -6.20
N PRO A 386 -8.66 -19.42 -5.94
CA PRO A 386 -8.51 -20.62 -5.12
C PRO A 386 -8.47 -20.25 -3.64
N PHE A 387 -9.44 -19.45 -3.19
CA PHE A 387 -9.64 -19.07 -1.81
C PHE A 387 -11.13 -18.75 -1.58
N VAL A 388 -11.58 -18.95 -0.34
CA VAL A 388 -12.99 -18.77 0.08
C VAL A 388 -12.99 -17.90 1.33
N ALA A 389 -13.90 -16.94 1.41
CA ALA A 389 -14.08 -16.11 2.59
C ALA A 389 -15.56 -16.03 2.96
N ILE A 390 -15.86 -16.20 4.25
CA ILE A 390 -17.20 -16.11 4.80
C ILE A 390 -17.17 -15.26 6.08
N HIS A 391 -18.23 -14.49 6.33
CA HIS A 391 -18.34 -13.66 7.53
C HIS A 391 -19.79 -13.50 7.97
N ILE A 392 -20.03 -13.02 9.19
CA ILE A 392 -21.36 -13.00 9.81
C ILE A 392 -22.40 -12.22 8.99
N ASN A 393 -22.01 -11.13 8.34
CA ASN A 393 -22.91 -10.36 7.45
C ASN A 393 -23.22 -11.05 6.10
N ALA A 394 -22.51 -12.14 5.76
CA ALA A 394 -22.76 -12.96 4.57
C ALA A 394 -23.51 -14.26 4.90
N LYS A 395 -23.91 -14.45 6.17
CA LYS A 395 -24.81 -15.55 6.59
C LYS A 395 -26.22 -15.32 6.04
N LEU A 396 -26.89 -16.36 5.54
CA LEU A 396 -28.28 -16.31 5.09
C LEU A 396 -29.27 -16.19 6.25
#